data_AF-A0A009PJB0-F1
#
_entry.id   AF-A0A009PJB0-F1
#
_cell.length_a   1.000
_cell.length_b   1.000
_cell.length_c   1.000
_cell.angle_alpha   90.00
_cell.angle_beta   90.00
_cell.angle_gamma   90.00
#
_symmetry.space_group_name_H-M   'P 1'
#
loop_
_entity.id
_entity.type
_entity.pdbx_description
1 polymer ?
#
loop_
_entity_poly.entity_id
_entity_poly.type
_entity_poly.pdbx_seq_one_letter_code
_entity_poly.pdbx_strand_id
1 'polypeptide(L)'
;MWIAQTEGAKFWLSVMTELKNRGVQDILVACVDGLKGFPDAIASVYPHTDIQLCIVHVVRNSLRFVSWKDYKAVTSGLKAIYQASTEENALKSLDIFCD
;
A
#
# COMPACT_ATOMS: atom_id res chain seq x y z
N MET A 1 5.53 0.04 -19.97
CA MET A 1 4.42 0.92 -19.56
C MET A 1 3.14 0.17 -19.88
N TRP A 2 2.29 -0.07 -18.88
CA TRP A 2 1.00 -0.75 -19.05
C TRP A 2 -0.12 0.30 -19.06
N ILE A 3 -1.02 0.21 -20.03
CA ILE A 3 -2.17 1.12 -20.17
C ILE A 3 -3.38 0.26 -20.48
N ALA A 4 -4.45 0.43 -19.71
CA ALA A 4 -5.72 -0.24 -19.92
C ALA A 4 -6.89 0.70 -19.60
N GLN A 5 -8.05 0.44 -20.19
CA GLN A 5 -9.28 1.20 -19.88
C GLN A 5 -9.84 0.87 -18.49
N THR A 6 -9.54 -0.34 -17.98
CA THR A 6 -9.99 -0.79 -16.65
C THR A 6 -8.88 -1.53 -15.92
N GLU A 7 -8.80 -1.32 -14.61
CA GLU A 7 -7.83 -1.93 -13.70
C GLU A 7 -8.42 -3.16 -13.00
N GLY A 8 -9.01 -4.07 -13.77
CA GLY A 8 -9.62 -5.29 -13.25
C GLY A 8 -8.61 -6.40 -12.94
N ALA A 9 -9.04 -7.42 -12.19
CA ALA A 9 -8.19 -8.57 -11.82
C ALA A 9 -7.48 -9.24 -13.03
N LYS A 10 -8.16 -9.36 -14.18
CA LYS A 10 -7.56 -9.92 -15.41
C LYS A 10 -6.39 -9.08 -15.94
N PHE A 11 -6.52 -7.76 -15.86
CA PHE A 11 -5.46 -6.85 -16.27
C PHE A 11 -4.25 -7.03 -15.35
N TRP A 12 -4.43 -6.98 -14.02
CA TRP A 12 -3.33 -7.17 -13.08
C TRP A 12 -2.63 -8.52 -13.22
N LEU A 13 -3.39 -9.61 -13.45
CA LEU A 13 -2.80 -10.93 -13.70
C LEU A 13 -1.93 -10.94 -14.96
N SER A 14 -2.36 -10.26 -16.04
CA SER A 14 -1.56 -10.12 -17.24
C SER A 14 -0.25 -9.36 -16.99
N VAL A 15 -0.28 -8.29 -16.19
CA VAL A 15 0.90 -7.52 -15.78
C VAL A 15 1.89 -8.39 -15.00
N MET A 16 1.41 -9.12 -13.98
CA MET A 16 2.27 -9.98 -13.15
C MET A 16 2.87 -11.13 -13.97
N THR A 17 2.08 -11.73 -14.87
CA THR A 17 2.56 -12.79 -15.78
C THR A 17 3.62 -12.26 -16.74
N GLU A 18 3.44 -11.06 -17.27
CA GLU A 18 4.42 -10.43 -18.14
C GLU A 18 5.74 -10.16 -17.41
N LEU A 19 5.70 -9.68 -16.16
CA LEU A 19 6.89 -9.53 -15.33
C LEU A 19 7.66 -10.85 -15.17
N LYS A 20 6.93 -11.95 -14.94
CA LYS A 20 7.53 -13.29 -14.82
C LYS A 20 8.18 -13.75 -16.13
N ASN A 21 7.49 -13.54 -17.25
CA ASN A 21 8.00 -13.87 -18.58
C ASN A 21 9.22 -13.03 -18.99
N ARG A 22 9.35 -11.82 -18.44
CA ARG A 22 10.54 -10.96 -18.59
C ARG A 22 11.71 -11.38 -17.70
N GLY A 23 11.54 -12.41 -16.87
CA GLY A 23 12.60 -13.01 -16.07
C GLY A 23 12.62 -12.60 -14.60
N VAL A 24 11.62 -11.85 -14.10
CA VAL A 24 11.50 -11.62 -12.66
C VAL A 24 11.21 -12.97 -11.98
N GLN A 25 12.15 -13.42 -11.15
CA GLN A 25 12.07 -14.73 -10.50
C GLN A 25 11.24 -14.67 -9.23
N ASP A 26 11.43 -13.61 -8.44
CA ASP A 26 10.82 -13.48 -7.13
C ASP A 26 10.58 -12.02 -6.76
N ILE A 27 9.58 -11.79 -5.93
CA ILE A 27 9.22 -10.51 -5.34
C ILE A 27 9.03 -10.76 -3.85
N LEU A 28 9.92 -10.22 -3.02
CA LEU A 28 9.82 -10.42 -1.58
C LEU A 28 8.69 -9.58 -0.97
N VAL A 29 8.57 -8.31 -1.39
CA VAL A 29 7.57 -7.36 -0.86
C VAL A 29 6.92 -6.60 -2.01
N ALA A 30 5.60 -6.51 -1.99
CA ALA A 30 4.81 -5.68 -2.91
C ALA A 30 3.95 -4.67 -2.13
N CYS A 31 4.26 -3.38 -2.29
CA CYS A 31 3.47 -2.29 -1.74
C CYS A 31 2.42 -1.82 -2.76
N VAL A 32 1.15 -2.13 -2.52
CA VAL A 32 0.03 -1.78 -3.41
C VAL A 32 -0.92 -0.76 -2.79
N ASP A 33 -1.66 -0.04 -3.60
CA ASP A 33 -2.57 1.04 -3.19
C ASP A 33 -3.97 0.55 -2.72
N GLY A 34 -4.20 -0.76 -2.70
CA GLY A 34 -5.48 -1.37 -2.26
C GLY A 34 -6.48 -1.63 -3.40
N LEU A 35 -6.03 -1.59 -4.65
CA LEU A 35 -6.87 -1.94 -5.80
C LEU A 35 -7.38 -3.38 -5.73
N LYS A 36 -8.67 -3.54 -6.04
CA LYS A 36 -9.36 -4.84 -6.00
C LYS A 36 -8.76 -5.81 -7.03
N GLY A 37 -8.41 -7.02 -6.58
CA GLY A 37 -7.89 -8.09 -7.43
C GLY A 37 -6.41 -7.95 -7.80
N PHE A 38 -5.73 -6.86 -7.41
CA PHE A 38 -4.29 -6.75 -7.59
C PHE A 38 -3.50 -7.64 -6.60
N PRO A 39 -3.84 -7.70 -5.29
CA PRO A 39 -3.24 -8.66 -4.37
C PRO A 39 -3.39 -10.12 -4.85
N ASP A 40 -4.58 -10.49 -5.32
CA ASP A 40 -4.86 -11.85 -5.81
C ASP A 40 -4.00 -12.18 -7.04
N ALA A 41 -3.80 -11.21 -7.94
CA ALA A 41 -2.95 -11.38 -9.12
C ALA A 41 -1.47 -11.57 -8.74
N ILE A 42 -0.98 -10.84 -7.73
CA ILE A 42 0.39 -10.99 -7.22
C ILE A 42 0.55 -12.39 -6.62
N ALA A 43 -0.32 -12.78 -5.68
CA ALA A 43 -0.27 -14.07 -5.01
C ALA A 43 -0.39 -15.26 -5.98
N SER A 44 -1.10 -15.09 -7.10
CA SER A 44 -1.22 -16.12 -8.14
C SER A 44 0.09 -16.37 -8.91
N VAL A 45 0.94 -15.35 -9.07
CA VAL A 45 2.18 -15.45 -9.88
C VAL A 45 3.42 -15.61 -9.00
N TYR A 46 3.42 -14.95 -7.84
CA TYR A 46 4.47 -14.91 -6.83
C TYR A 46 3.85 -15.21 -5.44
N PRO A 47 3.63 -16.50 -5.10
CA PRO A 47 2.89 -16.89 -3.89
C PRO A 47 3.63 -16.64 -2.57
N HIS A 48 4.93 -16.31 -2.62
CA HIS A 48 5.76 -16.02 -1.46
C HIS A 48 5.97 -14.53 -1.21
N THR A 49 5.31 -13.67 -2.00
CA THR A 49 5.38 -12.22 -1.82
C THR A 49 4.58 -11.75 -0.62
N ASP A 50 5.21 -10.97 0.26
CA ASP A 50 4.51 -10.23 1.29
C ASP A 50 3.83 -9.00 0.66
N ILE A 51 2.50 -8.99 0.70
CA ILE A 51 1.70 -7.91 0.10
C ILE A 51 1.27 -6.94 1.20
N GLN A 52 1.64 -5.68 1.04
CA GLN A 52 1.33 -4.61 1.99
C GLN A 52 0.59 -3.46 1.32
N LEU A 53 -0.30 -2.79 2.05
CA LEU A 53 -0.81 -1.49 1.64
C LEU A 53 0.29 -0.43 1.70
N CYS A 54 0.41 0.35 0.62
CA CYS A 54 1.41 1.40 0.50
C CYS A 54 1.08 2.56 1.44
N ILE A 55 1.93 2.76 2.45
CA ILE A 55 1.77 3.85 3.43
C ILE A 55 1.68 5.24 2.78
N VAL A 56 2.40 5.46 1.67
CA VAL A 56 2.33 6.74 0.93
C VAL A 56 0.92 6.98 0.38
N HIS A 57 0.28 5.95 -0.18
CA HIS A 57 -1.09 6.05 -0.68
C HIS A 57 -2.08 6.24 0.48
N VAL A 58 -1.92 5.50 1.57
CA VAL A 58 -2.75 5.64 2.78
C VAL A 58 -2.67 7.08 3.32
N VAL A 59 -1.47 7.59 3.56
CA VAL A 59 -1.27 8.96 4.08
C VAL A 59 -1.84 10.00 3.14
N ARG A 60 -1.57 9.91 1.83
CA ARG A 60 -2.11 10.86 0.84
C ARG A 60 -3.64 10.83 0.79
N ASN A 61 -4.24 9.64 0.84
CA ASN A 61 -5.69 9.49 0.81
C ASN A 61 -6.33 10.08 2.08
N SER A 62 -5.76 9.82 3.26
CA SER A 62 -6.22 10.37 4.54
C SER A 62 -6.16 11.91 4.56
N LEU A 63 -5.06 12.49 4.07
CA LEU A 63 -4.85 13.94 4.06
C LEU A 63 -5.76 14.69 3.07
N ARG A 64 -6.41 14.00 2.12
CA ARG A 64 -7.32 14.64 1.14
C ARG A 64 -8.48 15.37 1.81
N PHE A 65 -8.88 14.93 3.00
CA PHE A 65 -10.01 15.49 3.73
C PHE A 65 -9.60 16.46 4.85
N VAL A 66 -8.29 16.70 5.02
CA VAL A 66 -7.74 17.47 6.14
C VAL A 66 -7.56 18.92 5.71
N SER A 67 -8.05 19.85 6.54
CA SER A 67 -7.88 21.28 6.31
C SER A 67 -6.40 21.69 6.44
N TRP A 68 -6.00 22.79 5.79
CA TRP A 68 -4.63 23.30 5.92
C TRP A 68 -4.24 23.63 7.37
N LYS A 69 -5.22 24.10 8.17
CA LYS A 69 -5.03 24.42 9.59
C LYS A 69 -4.57 23.19 10.39
N ASP A 70 -5.15 22.03 10.10
CA ASP A 70 -4.91 20.80 10.86
C ASP A 70 -3.85 19.89 10.21
N TYR A 71 -3.45 20.20 8.97
CA TYR A 71 -2.50 19.41 8.17
C TYR A 71 -1.22 19.06 8.95
N LYS A 72 -0.61 20.04 9.63
CA LYS A 72 0.63 19.82 10.39
C LYS A 72 0.42 18.89 11.59
N ALA A 73 -0.69 19.04 12.32
CA ALA A 73 -1.00 18.19 13.46
C ALA A 73 -1.27 16.75 13.01
N VAL A 74 -2.13 16.58 11.99
CA VAL A 74 -2.49 15.27 11.45
C VAL A 74 -1.27 14.54 10.86
N THR A 75 -0.46 15.22 10.06
CA THR A 75 0.76 14.60 9.50
C THR A 75 1.78 14.20 10.55
N SER A 76 1.88 14.97 11.64
CA SER A 76 2.78 14.63 12.76
C SER A 76 2.30 13.38 13.51
N GLY A 77 0.99 13.27 13.75
CA GLY A 77 0.38 12.08 14.35
C GLY A 77 0.54 10.84 13.46
N LEU A 78 0.23 10.94 12.17
CA LEU A 78 0.43 9.84 11.22
C LEU A 78 1.90 9.38 11.17
N LYS A 79 2.86 10.32 11.20
CA LYS A 79 4.29 10.01 11.28
C LYS A 79 4.65 9.21 12.53
N ALA A 80 4.13 9.59 13.69
CA ALA A 80 4.40 8.88 14.94
C ALA A 80 3.98 7.41 14.85
N ILE A 81 2.88 7.10 14.17
CA ILE A 81 2.39 5.74 13.96
C ILE A 81 3.38 4.93 13.12
N TYR A 82 3.67 5.36 11.89
CA TYR A 82 4.46 4.53 10.96
C TYR A 82 5.98 4.61 11.17
N GLN A 83 6.47 5.55 12.00
CA GLN A 83 7.89 5.63 12.39
C GLN A 83 8.18 4.96 13.74
N ALA A 84 7.17 4.40 14.41
CA ALA A 84 7.37 3.65 15.64
C ALA A 84 8.31 2.45 15.43
N SER A 85 9.15 2.17 16.43
CA SER A 85 10.16 1.10 16.37
C SER A 85 9.58 -0.31 16.53
N THR A 86 8.35 -0.43 17.02
CA THR A 86 7.64 -1.69 17.24
C THR A 86 6.17 -1.52 16.89
N GLU A 87 5.51 -2.62 16.54
CA GLU A 87 4.06 -2.64 16.30
C GLU A 87 3.26 -2.16 17.52
N GLU A 88 3.65 -2.59 18.73
CA GLU A 88 3.00 -2.16 19.97
C GLU A 88 3.07 -0.63 20.16
N ASN A 89 4.21 -0.01 19.84
CA ASN A 89 4.36 1.45 19.91
C ASN A 89 3.57 2.15 18.80
N ALA A 90 3.45 1.54 17.62
CA ALA A 90 2.63 2.04 16.53
C ALA A 90 1.15 2.05 16.92
N LEU A 91 0.66 0.97 17.54
CA LEU A 91 -0.71 0.85 18.04
C LEU A 91 -1.02 1.88 19.12
N LYS A 92 -0.12 2.07 20.11
CA LYS A 92 -0.27 3.14 21.11
C LYS A 92 -0.32 4.53 20.47
N SER A 93 0.52 4.77 19.47
CA SER A 93 0.51 6.05 18.73
C SER A 93 -0.77 6.24 17.92
N LEU A 94 -1.36 5.14 17.43
CA LEU A 94 -2.65 5.15 16.75
C LEU A 94 -3.79 5.46 17.71
N ASP A 95 -3.81 4.88 18.91
CA ASP A 95 -4.79 5.21 19.96
C ASP A 95 -4.72 6.70 20.32
N ILE A 96 -3.51 7.22 20.58
CA ILE A 96 -3.28 8.65 20.87
C ILE A 96 -3.72 9.55 19.69
N PHE A 97 -3.62 9.08 18.46
CA PHE A 97 -4.04 9.82 17.28
C PHE A 97 -5.57 9.86 17.11
N CYS A 98 -6.30 8.87 17.66
CA CYS A 98 -7.75 8.76 17.53
C CYS A 98 -8.52 9.51 18.63
N ASP A 99 -7.87 9.79 19.77
CA ASP A 99 -8.40 10.60 20.87
C ASP A 99 -8.41 12.11 20.55
#